data_AF-A0A512NMR8-F1
#
_entry.id   AF-A0A512NMR8-F1
#
_cell.length_a   1.000
_cell.length_b   1.000
_cell.length_c   1.000
_cell.angle_alpha   90.00
_cell.angle_beta   90.00
_cell.angle_gamma   90.00
#
_symmetry.space_group_name_H-M   'P 1'
#
loop_
_entity.id
_entity.type
_entity.pdbx_description
1 polymer ?
#
loop_
_entity_poly.entity_id
_entity_poly.type
_entity_poly.pdbx_seq_one_letter_code
_entity_poly.pdbx_strand_id
1 'polypeptide(L)'
;MPAGKLREVALMLKAIHAQEDLRAAQRKVAEVVSRLHSMRLGKAAELVETAVPETLAYYAFPEEHWRRIRTNNPLARIMREIRRRTRVVGAFPDGNSALNLAAARLRHIAGTRWSTKRYLNMKLLKQRNALTA
;
A
#
# COMPACT_ATOMS: atom_id res chain seq x y z
N MET A 1 -8.43 18.85 -0.80
CA MET A 1 -9.71 18.12 -0.94
C MET A 1 -10.66 18.59 0.15
N PRO A 2 -11.89 19.02 -0.16
CA PRO A 2 -12.85 19.42 0.88
C PRO A 2 -13.30 18.22 1.70
N ALA A 3 -13.39 18.38 3.03
CA ALA A 3 -13.60 17.28 4.00
C ALA A 3 -14.85 16.43 3.72
N GLY A 4 -15.93 17.05 3.20
CA GLY A 4 -17.19 16.35 2.88
C GLY A 4 -17.08 15.30 1.77
N LYS A 5 -16.12 15.41 0.85
CA LYS A 5 -15.97 14.50 -0.30
C LYS A 5 -14.96 13.37 -0.06
N LEU A 6 -14.21 13.42 1.04
CA LEU A 6 -13.11 12.48 1.30
C LEU A 6 -13.58 11.04 1.48
N ARG A 7 -14.70 10.85 2.19
CA ARG A 7 -15.29 9.51 2.42
C ARG A 7 -15.73 8.88 1.11
N GLU A 8 -16.41 9.64 0.26
CA GLU A 8 -16.91 9.17 -1.04
C GLU A 8 -15.75 8.79 -1.97
N VAL A 9 -14.75 9.65 -2.10
CA VAL A 9 -13.56 9.38 -2.92
C VAL A 9 -12.81 8.14 -2.41
N ALA A 10 -12.65 8.00 -1.09
CA ALA A 10 -12.01 6.82 -0.51
C ALA A 10 -12.78 5.53 -0.81
N LEU A 11 -14.13 5.57 -0.84
CA LEU A 11 -14.96 4.42 -1.23
C LEU A 11 -14.79 4.10 -2.72
N MET A 12 -14.75 5.10 -3.59
CA MET A 12 -14.50 4.90 -5.02
C MET A 12 -13.15 4.24 -5.29
N LEU A 13 -12.08 4.71 -4.65
CA LEU A 13 -10.75 4.11 -4.78
C LEU A 13 -10.71 2.66 -4.26
N LYS A 14 -11.40 2.38 -3.14
CA LYS A 14 -11.53 1.01 -2.63
C LYS A 14 -12.25 0.11 -3.63
N ALA A 15 -13.26 0.62 -4.34
CA ALA A 15 -14.01 -0.15 -5.33
C ALA A 15 -13.15 -0.57 -6.53
N ILE A 16 -12.21 0.26 -6.98
CA ILE A 16 -11.25 -0.08 -8.05
C ILE A 16 -10.43 -1.32 -7.65
N HIS A 17 -9.93 -1.33 -6.42
CA HIS A 17 -9.09 -2.41 -5.93
C HIS A 17 -9.87 -3.64 -5.46
N ALA A 18 -11.20 -3.55 -5.36
CA ALA A 18 -12.05 -4.68 -5.00
C ALA A 18 -12.50 -5.51 -6.22
N GLN A 19 -12.08 -5.14 -7.43
CA GLN A 19 -12.42 -5.87 -8.64
C GLN A 19 -11.72 -7.24 -8.71
N GLU A 20 -12.36 -8.16 -9.42
CA GLU A 20 -11.93 -9.56 -9.56
C GLU A 20 -10.75 -9.74 -10.51
N ASP A 21 -10.64 -8.89 -11.54
CA ASP A 21 -9.59 -8.97 -12.53
C ASP A 21 -9.08 -7.58 -12.98
N LEU A 22 -7.97 -7.58 -13.73
CA LEU A 22 -7.35 -6.35 -14.23
C LEU A 22 -8.27 -5.58 -15.18
N ARG A 23 -9.06 -6.27 -16.02
CA ARG A 23 -9.93 -5.63 -17.02
C ARG A 23 -11.10 -4.91 -16.35
N ALA A 24 -11.73 -5.54 -15.37
CA ALA A 24 -12.76 -4.98 -14.50
C ALA A 24 -12.21 -3.82 -13.68
N ALA A 25 -11.00 -3.96 -13.13
CA ALA A 25 -10.32 -2.85 -12.45
C ALA A 25 -10.13 -1.64 -13.37
N GLN A 26 -9.67 -1.84 -14.61
CA GLN A 26 -9.49 -0.79 -15.61
C GLN A 26 -10.82 -0.13 -16.02
N ARG A 27 -11.88 -0.91 -16.24
CA ARG A 27 -13.23 -0.36 -16.46
C ARG A 27 -13.67 0.50 -15.27
N LYS A 28 -13.44 0.01 -14.05
CA LYS A 28 -13.81 0.74 -12.84
C LYS A 28 -13.01 2.04 -12.65
N VAL A 29 -11.75 2.05 -13.06
CA VAL A 29 -10.93 3.27 -13.09
C VAL A 29 -11.59 4.32 -13.99
N ALA A 30 -11.96 3.97 -15.22
CA ALA A 30 -12.58 4.90 -16.15
C ALA A 30 -13.88 5.50 -15.59
N GLU A 31 -14.72 4.67 -14.94
CA GLU A 31 -15.92 5.14 -14.25
C GLU A 31 -15.61 6.11 -13.11
N VAL A 32 -14.61 5.78 -12.27
CA VAL A 32 -14.24 6.61 -11.12
C VAL A 32 -13.62 7.94 -11.58
N VAL A 33 -12.79 7.93 -12.62
CA VAL A 33 -12.20 9.13 -13.22
C VAL A 33 -13.30 10.04 -13.76
N SER A 34 -14.23 9.51 -14.55
CA SER A 34 -15.38 10.27 -15.06
C SER A 34 -16.19 10.90 -13.92
N ARG A 35 -16.42 10.14 -12.83
CA ARG A 35 -17.11 10.65 -11.63
C ARG A 35 -16.30 11.71 -10.89
N LEU A 36 -14.97 11.58 -10.81
CA LEU A 36 -14.12 12.61 -10.20
C LEU A 36 -14.16 13.92 -11.00
N HIS A 37 -14.19 13.84 -12.34
CA HIS A 37 -14.40 15.02 -13.18
C HIS A 37 -15.76 15.68 -12.95
N SER A 38 -16.86 14.91 -12.89
CA SER A 38 -18.19 15.46 -12.62
C SER A 38 -18.30 16.11 -11.23
N MET A 39 -17.56 15.60 -10.24
CA MET A 39 -17.45 16.17 -8.90
C MET A 39 -16.57 17.43 -8.80
N ARG A 40 -16.04 17.92 -9.94
CA ARG A 40 -15.07 19.02 -10.06
C ARG A 40 -13.75 18.75 -9.32
N LEU A 41 -13.31 17.50 -9.32
CA LEU A 41 -12.06 17.05 -8.68
C LEU A 41 -11.00 16.67 -9.72
N GLY A 42 -10.76 17.56 -10.70
CA GLY A 42 -9.87 17.29 -11.85
C GLY A 42 -8.47 16.79 -11.46
N LYS A 43 -7.82 17.44 -10.48
CA LYS A 43 -6.49 17.01 -9.98
C LYS A 43 -6.50 15.60 -9.38
N ALA A 44 -7.61 15.18 -8.77
CA ALA A 44 -7.73 13.83 -8.22
C ALA A 44 -7.96 12.80 -9.33
N ALA A 45 -8.71 13.17 -10.38
CA ALA A 45 -8.90 12.34 -11.55
C ALA A 45 -7.58 12.09 -12.29
N GLU A 46 -6.82 13.14 -12.57
CA GLU A 46 -5.49 13.08 -13.21
C GLU A 46 -4.50 12.21 -12.40
N LEU A 47 -4.50 12.37 -11.07
CA LEU A 47 -3.67 11.53 -10.19
C LEU A 47 -4.05 10.05 -10.28
N VAL A 48 -5.35 9.75 -10.38
CA VAL A 48 -5.80 8.36 -10.53
C VAL A 48 -5.37 7.81 -11.89
N GLU A 49 -5.60 8.54 -12.99
CA GLU A 49 -5.19 8.09 -14.33
C GLU A 49 -3.69 7.78 -14.42
N THR A 50 -2.86 8.67 -13.88
CA THR A 50 -1.39 8.53 -13.91
C THR A 50 -0.89 7.40 -13.01
N ALA A 51 -1.49 7.20 -11.82
CA ALA A 51 -1.04 6.20 -10.86
C ALA A 51 -1.61 4.78 -11.10
N VAL A 52 -2.64 4.63 -11.93
CA VAL A 52 -3.32 3.35 -12.17
C VAL A 52 -2.41 2.23 -12.68
N PRO A 53 -1.53 2.46 -13.67
CA PRO A 53 -0.64 1.40 -14.16
C PRO A 53 0.22 0.79 -13.05
N GLU A 54 0.77 1.63 -12.17
CA GLU A 54 1.60 1.19 -11.05
C GLU A 54 0.77 0.53 -9.94
N THR A 55 -0.38 1.10 -9.60
CA THR A 55 -1.20 0.61 -8.48
C THR A 55 -1.94 -0.68 -8.79
N LEU A 56 -2.14 -1.03 -10.07
CA LEU A 56 -2.74 -2.29 -10.51
C LEU A 56 -1.70 -3.36 -10.90
N ALA A 57 -0.40 -3.05 -10.86
CA ALA A 57 0.65 -4.01 -11.21
C ALA A 57 0.61 -5.31 -10.37
N TYR A 58 -0.01 -5.28 -9.18
CA TYR A 58 -0.16 -6.46 -8.33
C TYR A 58 -1.01 -7.57 -8.97
N TYR A 59 -1.87 -7.28 -9.97
CA TYR A 59 -2.65 -8.30 -10.69
C TYR A 59 -1.78 -9.29 -11.49
N ALA A 60 -0.51 -8.94 -11.75
CA ALA A 60 0.44 -9.88 -12.36
C ALA A 60 0.76 -11.08 -11.43
N PHE A 61 0.59 -10.93 -10.12
CA PHE A 61 0.91 -11.94 -9.12
C PHE A 61 -0.30 -12.86 -8.82
N PRO A 62 -0.09 -14.01 -8.16
CA PRO A 62 -1.19 -14.84 -7.65
C PRO A 62 -2.14 -14.07 -6.73
N GLU A 63 -3.42 -14.43 -6.73
CA GLU A 63 -4.48 -13.76 -5.96
C GLU A 63 -4.18 -13.71 -4.46
N GLU A 64 -3.59 -14.78 -3.92
CA GLU A 64 -3.21 -14.89 -2.52
C GLU A 64 -2.17 -13.84 -2.10
N HIS A 65 -1.45 -13.27 -3.07
CA HIS A 65 -0.45 -12.23 -2.84
C HIS A 65 -1.02 -10.81 -2.93
N TRP A 66 -2.16 -10.60 -3.62
CA TRP A 66 -2.68 -9.26 -3.92
C TRP A 66 -2.84 -8.39 -2.67
N ARG A 67 -3.45 -8.93 -1.61
CA ARG A 67 -3.67 -8.18 -0.35
C ARG A 67 -2.35 -7.75 0.30
N ARG A 68 -1.30 -8.57 0.20
CA ARG A 68 0.00 -8.34 0.84
C ARG A 68 0.88 -7.37 0.03
N ILE A 69 0.74 -7.36 -1.29
CA ILE A 69 1.44 -6.44 -2.19
C ILE A 69 0.77 -5.06 -2.18
N ARG A 70 -0.57 -5.02 -2.26
CA ARG A 70 -1.33 -3.77 -2.32
C ARG A 70 -1.25 -2.92 -1.05
N THR A 71 -1.07 -3.54 0.12
CA THR A 71 -1.15 -2.82 1.40
C THR A 71 0.22 -2.62 2.03
N ASN A 72 0.50 -1.38 2.42
CA ASN A 72 1.73 -1.01 3.14
C ASN A 72 1.60 -1.15 4.68
N ASN A 73 0.67 -1.99 5.14
CA ASN A 73 0.29 -2.08 6.56
C ASN A 73 1.47 -2.44 7.49
N PRO A 74 2.33 -3.44 7.16
CA PRO A 74 3.47 -3.77 8.00
C PRO A 74 4.46 -2.63 8.14
N LEU A 75 4.82 -1.96 7.04
CA LEU A 75 5.76 -0.83 7.06
C LEU A 75 5.17 0.36 7.83
N ALA A 76 3.91 0.71 7.58
CA ALA A 76 3.22 1.78 8.30
C ALA A 76 3.17 1.49 9.82
N ARG A 77 3.03 0.22 10.22
CA ARG A 77 3.12 -0.18 11.62
C ARG A 77 4.53 -0.01 12.19
N ILE A 78 5.58 -0.40 11.46
CA ILE A 78 6.97 -0.17 11.86
C ILE A 78 7.23 1.33 12.03
N MET A 79 6.88 2.13 11.03
CA MET A 79 7.10 3.58 11.05
C MET A 79 6.35 4.27 12.19
N ARG A 80 5.12 3.84 12.49
CA ARG A 80 4.36 4.33 13.63
C ARG A 80 5.06 4.04 14.96
N GLU A 81 5.60 2.85 15.10
CA GLU A 81 6.29 2.43 16.32
C GLU A 81 7.63 3.17 16.52
N ILE A 82 8.38 3.39 15.44
CA ILE A 82 9.58 4.24 15.46
C ILE A 82 9.19 5.66 15.90
N ARG A 83 8.16 6.24 15.26
CA ARG A 83 7.67 7.59 15.59
C ARG A 83 7.19 7.72 17.04
N ARG A 84 6.56 6.67 17.59
CA ARG A 84 6.12 6.65 18.98
C ARG A 84 7.31 6.74 19.94
N ARG A 85 8.40 6.04 19.63
CA ARG A 85 9.61 6.00 20.48
C ARG A 85 10.47 7.26 20.32
N THR A 86 10.59 7.81 19.11
CA THR A 86 11.29 9.08 18.90
C THR A 86 10.57 10.25 19.57
N ARG A 87 9.23 10.23 19.64
CA ARG A 87 8.45 11.28 20.31
C ARG A 87 8.76 11.44 21.80
N VAL A 88 9.17 10.37 22.48
CA VAL A 88 9.52 10.43 23.92
C VAL A 88 10.87 11.12 24.14
N VAL A 89 11.79 11.00 23.17
CA VAL A 89 13.13 11.60 23.27
C VAL A 89 13.07 13.12 23.05
N GLY A 90 12.11 13.60 22.25
CA GLY A 90 11.91 15.03 21.98
C GLY A 90 12.95 15.60 21.00
N ALA A 91 14.21 15.64 21.41
CA ALA A 91 15.34 16.10 20.61
C ALA A 91 16.52 15.14 20.74
N PHE A 92 17.13 14.79 19.60
CA PHE A 92 18.33 13.96 19.58
C PHE A 92 19.58 14.84 19.54
N PRO A 93 20.67 14.44 20.22
CA PRO A 93 21.94 15.16 20.16
C PRO A 93 22.56 15.14 18.76
N ASP A 94 22.31 14.10 17.97
CA ASP A 94 22.80 13.94 16.60
C ASP A 94 21.93 12.93 15.79
N GLY A 95 22.17 12.85 14.47
CA GLY A 95 21.45 11.95 13.57
C GLY A 95 21.74 10.46 13.78
N ASN A 96 22.95 10.08 14.21
CA ASN A 96 23.30 8.70 14.54
C ASN A 96 22.57 8.21 15.78
N SER A 97 22.36 9.08 16.78
CA SER A 97 21.55 8.77 17.96
C SER A 97 20.11 8.42 17.58
N ALA A 98 19.51 9.16 16.63
CA ALA A 98 18.18 8.85 16.10
C ALA A 98 18.16 7.53 15.31
N LEU A 99 19.19 7.31 14.47
CA LEU A 99 19.35 6.07 13.70
C LEU A 99 19.49 4.85 14.61
N ASN A 100 20.31 4.95 15.66
CA ASN A 100 20.53 3.88 16.63
C ASN A 100 19.23 3.45 17.33
N LEU A 101 18.38 4.40 17.70
CA LEU A 101 17.07 4.09 18.28
C LEU A 101 16.17 3.36 17.29
N ALA A 102 16.13 3.82 16.03
CA ALA A 102 15.34 3.18 14.98
C ALA A 102 15.87 1.75 14.70
N ALA A 103 17.18 1.59 14.58
CA ALA A 103 17.85 0.32 14.33
C ALA A 103 17.64 -0.68 15.48
N ALA A 104 17.77 -0.23 16.73
CA ALA A 104 17.46 -1.06 17.90
C ALA A 104 16.01 -1.56 17.87
N ARG A 105 15.07 -0.71 17.43
CA ARG A 105 13.68 -1.12 17.29
C ARG A 105 13.47 -2.12 16.15
N LEU A 106 14.09 -1.89 14.99
CA LEU A 106 14.03 -2.82 13.86
C LEU A 106 14.61 -4.19 14.23
N ARG A 107 15.77 -4.21 14.92
CA ARG A 107 16.40 -5.44 15.43
C ARG A 107 15.47 -6.20 16.35
N HIS A 108 14.81 -5.51 17.30
CA HIS A 108 13.85 -6.16 18.18
C HIS A 108 12.67 -6.76 17.40
N ILE A 109 12.10 -6.03 16.42
CA ILE A 109 10.99 -6.52 15.60
C ILE A 109 11.44 -7.77 14.83
N ALA A 110 12.62 -7.74 14.21
CA ALA A 110 13.21 -8.87 13.51
C ALA A 110 13.46 -10.07 14.44
N GLY A 111 13.83 -9.83 15.70
CA GLY A 111 14.01 -10.88 16.71
C GLY A 111 12.70 -11.49 17.25
N THR A 112 11.53 -10.99 16.86
CA THR A 112 10.23 -11.51 17.31
C THR A 112 9.60 -12.46 16.29
N ARG A 113 8.38 -12.96 16.59
CA ARG A 113 7.55 -13.78 15.67
C ARG A 113 7.30 -13.16 14.28
N TRP A 114 7.68 -11.90 14.04
CA TRP A 114 7.61 -11.31 12.71
C TRP A 114 8.58 -11.96 11.72
N SER A 115 9.80 -12.32 12.12
CA SER A 115 10.77 -12.93 11.20
C SER A 115 10.41 -14.37 10.82
N THR A 116 9.69 -15.08 11.68
CA THR A 116 9.31 -16.48 11.44
C THR A 116 8.06 -16.64 10.61
N LYS A 117 7.32 -15.56 10.31
CA LYS A 117 6.10 -15.62 9.49
C LYS A 117 6.41 -15.54 8.00
N ARG A 118 5.94 -16.52 7.23
CA ARG A 118 6.02 -16.50 5.77
C ARG A 118 5.13 -15.40 5.17
N TYR A 119 5.77 -14.30 4.74
CA TYR A 119 5.08 -13.13 4.20
C TYR A 119 4.62 -13.28 2.74
N LEU A 120 5.32 -14.00 1.88
CA LEU A 120 4.84 -14.36 0.53
C LEU A 120 5.22 -15.82 0.24
N ASN A 121 4.33 -16.56 -0.40
CA ASN A 121 4.60 -17.96 -0.73
C ASN A 121 5.14 -18.05 -2.16
N MET A 122 6.46 -18.15 -2.29
CA MET A 122 7.12 -18.22 -3.60
C MET A 122 6.72 -19.45 -4.43
N LYS A 123 6.18 -20.51 -3.82
CA LYS A 123 5.68 -21.67 -4.56
C LYS A 123 4.52 -21.30 -5.48
N LEU A 124 3.59 -20.46 -5.01
CA LEU A 124 2.44 -20.01 -5.79
C LEU A 124 2.88 -19.17 -7.00
N LEU A 125 3.90 -18.32 -6.82
CA LEU A 125 4.46 -17.53 -7.90
C LEU A 125 5.11 -18.41 -8.96
N LYS A 126 5.92 -19.40 -8.55
CA LYS A 126 6.57 -20.34 -9.47
C LYS A 126 5.55 -21.17 -10.26
N GLN A 127 4.49 -21.64 -9.59
CA GLN A 127 3.40 -22.39 -10.23
C GLN A 127 2.67 -21.55 -11.28
N ARG A 128 2.33 -20.30 -10.96
CA ARG A 128 1.70 -19.38 -11.92
C ARG A 128 2.61 -19.10 -13.11
N ASN A 129 3.89 -18.80 -12.87
CA ASN A 129 4.84 -18.52 -13.95
C ASN A 129 5.01 -19.71 -14.90
N ALA A 130 4.99 -20.94 -14.37
CA ALA A 130 5.05 -22.17 -15.18
C ALA A 130 3.75 -22.42 -15.99
N LEU A 131 2.61 -21.89 -15.56
CA LEU A 131 1.34 -21.96 -16.29
C LEU A 131 1.21 -20.88 -17.38
N THR A 132 2.01 -19.81 -17.28
CA THR A 132 2.00 -18.67 -18.21
C THR A 132 3.19 -18.66 -19.18
N ALA A 133 4.09 -19.64 -19.09
CA ALA A 133 5.24 -19.85 -19.97
C ALA A 133 4.90 -20.90 -21.03
#